data_AF-A0AAU7CKN8-F1
#
_entry.id   AF-A0AAU7CKN8-F1
#
_cell.length_a   1.000
_cell.length_b   1.000
_cell.length_c   1.000
_cell.angle_alpha   90.00
_cell.angle_beta   90.00
_cell.angle_gamma   90.00
#
_symmetry.space_group_name_H-M   'P 1'
#
loop_
_entity.id
_entity.type
_entity.pdbx_description
1 polymer ?
#
loop_
_entity_poly.entity_id
_entity_poly.type
_entity_poly.pdbx_seq_one_letter_code
_entity_poly.pdbx_strand_id
1 'polypeptide(L)'
;MARLVTVSATIDGVDDETFGANERGHAEFTRSTVLDNNQPQNVMEMQCRWGDECRVELRITGQQLDNSDVRITGEMLLFEGTSESTNDLDGRKDFSFIVPKGKTATNSQHVDNQDEGGDFADVRMTITNQIVE
;
A
#
# COMPACT_ATOMS: atom_id res chain seq x y z
N MET A 1 15.24 -14.03 -16.83
CA MET A 1 13.87 -14.53 -17.03
C MET A 1 12.92 -13.61 -16.29
N ALA A 2 11.82 -13.24 -16.91
CA ALA A 2 10.83 -12.35 -16.31
C ALA A 2 10.23 -12.96 -15.04
N ARG A 3 9.75 -12.11 -14.14
CA ARG A 3 9.10 -12.50 -12.88
C ARG A 3 7.63 -12.08 -12.91
N LEU A 4 6.75 -12.99 -12.49
CA LEU A 4 5.37 -12.65 -12.18
C LEU A 4 5.29 -12.25 -10.71
N VAL A 5 4.94 -11.00 -10.46
CA VAL A 5 4.72 -10.48 -9.11
C VAL A 5 3.22 -10.34 -8.90
N THR A 6 2.68 -11.05 -7.91
CA THR A 6 1.29 -10.87 -7.47
C THR A 6 1.29 -10.21 -6.12
N VAL A 7 0.58 -9.09 -6.02
CA VAL A 7 0.38 -8.34 -4.77
C VAL A 7 -1.09 -8.46 -4.40
N SER A 8 -1.37 -8.93 -3.18
CA SER A 8 -2.68 -8.87 -2.54
C SER A 8 -2.57 -7.96 -1.33
N ALA A 9 -3.36 -6.89 -1.29
CA ALA A 9 -3.34 -5.92 -0.20
C ALA A 9 -4.75 -5.67 0.35
N THR A 10 -4.82 -5.51 1.67
CA THR A 10 -5.99 -5.07 2.42
C THR A 10 -5.62 -3.76 3.13
N ILE A 11 -6.52 -2.78 3.07
CA ILE A 11 -6.44 -1.52 3.79
C ILE A 11 -7.62 -1.46 4.76
N ASP A 12 -7.33 -1.16 6.01
CA ASP A 12 -8.32 -0.85 7.05
C ASP A 12 -8.04 0.57 7.57
N GLY A 13 -9.00 1.47 7.43
CA GLY A 13 -8.91 2.87 7.87
C GLY A 13 -9.78 3.12 9.11
N VAL A 14 -9.34 4.03 9.97
CA VAL A 14 -10.06 4.49 11.15
C VAL A 14 -9.96 6.01 11.22
N ASP A 15 -11.12 6.64 11.33
CA ASP A 15 -11.31 8.05 11.69
C ASP A 15 -11.63 8.10 13.19
N ASP A 16 -10.81 8.79 13.97
CA ASP A 16 -10.85 8.82 15.44
C ASP A 16 -11.65 9.98 16.00
N GLU A 17 -12.94 9.70 16.15
CA GLU A 17 -13.90 10.67 16.65
C GLU A 17 -13.81 10.90 18.16
N THR A 18 -13.60 12.16 18.56
CA THR A 18 -13.66 12.56 19.99
C THR A 18 -15.08 12.41 20.55
N PHE A 19 -16.10 12.57 19.70
CA PHE A 19 -17.51 12.46 20.09
C PHE A 19 -18.30 11.62 19.08
N GLY A 20 -18.57 10.38 19.42
CA GLY A 20 -19.36 9.50 18.55
C GLY A 20 -18.72 8.12 18.46
N ALA A 21 -18.97 7.44 17.35
CA ALA A 21 -18.28 6.20 17.02
C ALA A 21 -17.38 6.46 15.83
N ASN A 22 -16.14 5.99 15.91
CA ASN A 22 -15.17 6.05 14.83
C ASN A 22 -15.73 5.49 13.52
N GLU A 23 -15.56 6.23 12.44
CA GLU A 23 -15.89 5.79 11.09
C GLU A 23 -14.74 4.95 10.53
N ARG A 24 -15.07 4.02 9.62
CA ARG A 24 -14.13 2.98 9.19
C ARG A 24 -14.17 2.74 7.70
N GLY A 25 -12.99 2.62 7.11
CA GLY A 25 -12.78 2.26 5.70
C GLY A 25 -12.26 0.84 5.57
N HIS A 26 -12.64 0.15 4.49
CA HIS A 26 -12.06 -1.13 4.13
C HIS A 26 -11.95 -1.27 2.61
N ALA A 27 -10.78 -1.65 2.12
CA ALA A 27 -10.54 -1.93 0.71
C ALA A 27 -9.58 -3.10 0.54
N GLU A 28 -9.87 -3.98 -0.42
CA GLU A 28 -9.00 -5.10 -0.77
C GLU A 28 -8.78 -5.14 -2.27
N PHE A 29 -7.54 -5.40 -2.68
CA PHE A 29 -7.20 -5.51 -4.08
C PHE A 29 -6.07 -6.51 -4.32
N THR A 30 -6.17 -7.25 -5.42
CA THR A 30 -5.11 -8.14 -5.89
C THR A 30 -4.76 -7.81 -7.34
N ARG A 31 -3.46 -7.69 -7.62
CA ARG A 31 -2.94 -7.41 -8.95
C ARG A 31 -1.70 -8.25 -9.24
N SER A 32 -1.58 -8.71 -10.48
CA SER A 32 -0.39 -9.38 -10.99
C SER A 32 0.28 -8.54 -12.08
N THR A 33 1.61 -8.44 -12.02
CA THR A 33 2.43 -7.69 -12.98
C THR A 33 3.65 -8.51 -13.37
N VAL A 34 3.98 -8.51 -14.67
CA VAL A 34 5.21 -9.12 -15.18
C VAL A 34 6.34 -8.09 -15.15
N LEU A 35 7.45 -8.42 -14.48
CA LEU A 35 8.68 -7.64 -14.49
C LEU A 35 9.68 -8.29 -15.45
N ASP A 36 10.11 -7.56 -16.48
CA ASP A 36 10.89 -8.12 -17.61
C ASP A 36 12.15 -7.33 -18.00
N ASN A 37 12.36 -6.13 -17.45
CA ASN A 37 13.40 -5.20 -17.91
C ASN A 37 14.32 -4.65 -16.80
N ASN A 38 14.28 -5.25 -15.60
CA ASN A 38 15.02 -4.82 -14.40
C ASN A 38 14.79 -3.34 -13.99
N GLN A 39 13.80 -2.66 -14.58
CA GLN A 39 13.40 -1.32 -14.17
C GLN A 39 12.30 -1.41 -13.10
N PRO A 40 12.19 -0.43 -12.20
CA PRO A 40 11.03 -0.29 -11.33
C PRO A 40 9.76 -0.13 -12.17
N GLN A 41 8.72 -0.92 -11.86
CA GLN A 41 7.41 -0.84 -12.50
C GLN A 41 6.32 -0.73 -11.44
N ASN A 42 5.25 -0.01 -11.74
CA ASN A 42 4.06 0.00 -10.87
C ASN A 42 3.44 -1.40 -10.83
N VAL A 43 3.34 -1.99 -9.64
CA VAL A 43 2.73 -3.31 -9.44
C VAL A 43 1.37 -3.23 -8.74
N MET A 44 1.11 -2.13 -8.02
CA MET A 44 -0.18 -1.87 -7.41
C MET A 44 -0.37 -0.36 -7.17
N GLU A 45 -1.60 0.10 -7.37
CA GLU A 45 -2.13 1.37 -6.89
C GLU A 45 -3.54 1.07 -6.37
N MET A 46 -3.85 1.52 -5.17
CA MET A 46 -5.20 1.43 -4.60
C MET A 46 -5.42 2.56 -3.59
N GLN A 47 -6.69 2.86 -3.32
CA GLN A 47 -7.06 3.83 -2.31
C GLN A 47 -8.20 3.28 -1.46
N CYS A 48 -8.34 3.78 -0.25
CA CYS A 48 -9.49 3.58 0.63
C CYS A 48 -9.95 4.94 1.13
N ARG A 49 -11.27 5.13 1.29
CA ARG A 49 -11.87 6.37 1.79
C ARG A 49 -12.87 6.03 2.89
N TRP A 50 -12.99 6.91 3.88
CA TRP A 50 -13.90 6.76 5.01
C TRP A 50 -14.13 8.10 5.72
N GLY A 51 -15.10 8.13 6.63
CA GLY A 51 -15.35 9.29 7.48
C GLY A 51 -15.92 10.51 6.76
N ASP A 52 -16.26 10.38 5.47
CA ASP A 52 -16.51 11.49 4.54
C ASP A 52 -15.34 12.49 4.37
N GLU A 53 -14.27 12.41 5.16
CA GLU A 53 -13.12 13.33 5.14
C GLU A 53 -11.76 12.67 4.95
N CYS A 54 -11.65 11.36 5.16
CA CYS A 54 -10.39 10.63 5.14
C CYS A 54 -10.16 9.79 3.89
N ARG A 55 -8.91 9.75 3.43
CA ARG A 55 -8.45 8.94 2.31
C ARG A 55 -7.03 8.47 2.53
N VAL A 56 -6.76 7.18 2.31
CA VAL A 56 -5.39 6.68 2.13
C VAL A 56 -5.17 6.23 0.70
N GLU A 57 -4.00 6.56 0.16
CA GLU A 57 -3.51 6.10 -1.13
C GLU A 57 -2.28 5.21 -0.91
N LEU A 58 -2.27 4.05 -1.55
CA LEU A 58 -1.16 3.10 -1.54
C LEU A 58 -0.62 2.94 -2.97
N ARG A 59 0.68 3.19 -3.13
CA ARG A 59 1.40 2.92 -4.38
C ARG A 59 2.56 1.97 -4.12
N ILE A 60 2.66 0.92 -4.93
CA ILE A 60 3.72 -0.08 -4.84
C ILE A 60 4.39 -0.23 -6.19
N THR A 61 5.71 -0.18 -6.19
CA THR A 61 6.56 -0.51 -7.33
C THR A 61 7.41 -1.75 -7.05
N GLY A 62 7.53 -2.61 -8.06
CA GLY A 62 8.39 -3.79 -8.03
C GLY A 62 9.55 -3.62 -9.01
N GLN A 63 10.74 -4.06 -8.61
CA GLN A 63 11.93 -4.12 -9.47
C GLN A 63 12.57 -5.50 -9.37
N GLN A 64 12.73 -6.18 -10.52
CA GLN A 64 13.53 -7.39 -10.58
C GLN A 64 15.02 -7.05 -10.42
N LEU A 65 15.70 -7.75 -9.51
CA LEU A 65 17.14 -7.67 -9.30
C LEU A 65 17.88 -8.74 -10.11
N ASP A 66 19.19 -8.58 -10.27
CA ASP A 66 20.02 -9.51 -11.08
C ASP A 66 20.00 -10.95 -10.55
N ASN A 67 19.80 -11.14 -9.25
CA ASN A 67 19.67 -12.46 -8.62
C ASN A 67 18.24 -13.06 -8.73
N SER A 68 17.33 -12.40 -9.46
CA SER A 68 15.90 -12.74 -9.60
C SER A 68 15.05 -12.56 -8.33
N ASP A 69 15.59 -11.93 -7.30
CA ASP A 69 14.77 -11.37 -6.23
C ASP A 69 13.99 -10.17 -6.77
N VAL A 70 12.93 -9.80 -6.07
CA VAL A 70 12.15 -8.59 -6.38
C VAL A 70 12.29 -7.63 -5.22
N ARG A 71 12.80 -6.43 -5.49
CA ARG A 71 12.69 -5.30 -4.56
C ARG A 71 11.31 -4.70 -4.68
N ILE A 72 10.64 -4.59 -3.55
CA ILE A 72 9.36 -3.90 -3.40
C ILE A 72 9.66 -2.58 -2.71
N THR A 73 9.17 -1.50 -3.29
CA THR A 73 9.13 -0.17 -2.66
C THR A 73 7.71 0.33 -2.73
N GLY A 74 7.25 1.01 -1.69
CA GLY A 74 5.93 1.60 -1.69
C GLY A 74 5.84 2.82 -0.80
N GLU A 75 4.75 3.52 -1.00
CA GLU A 75 4.38 4.77 -0.35
C GLU A 75 2.91 4.69 0.03
N MET A 76 2.61 5.10 1.25
CA MET A 76 1.27 5.33 1.77
C MET A 76 1.14 6.80 2.10
N LEU A 77 0.07 7.41 1.60
CA LEU A 77 -0.29 8.80 1.83
C LEU A 77 -1.66 8.83 2.48
N LEU A 78 -1.76 9.42 3.68
CA LEU A 78 -3.01 9.66 4.39
C LEU A 78 -3.39 11.13 4.20
N PHE A 79 -4.62 11.36 3.76
CA PHE A 79 -5.22 12.66 3.56
C PHE A 79 -6.45 12.77 4.44
N GLU A 80 -6.60 13.92 5.09
CA GLU A 80 -7.70 14.27 5.98
C GLU A 80 -8.15 15.70 5.69
N GLY A 81 -9.35 16.11 6.10
CA GLY A 81 -9.80 17.47 5.84
C GLY A 81 -11.30 17.63 5.98
N THR A 82 -11.97 18.19 4.97
CA THR A 82 -13.43 18.39 4.99
C THR A 82 -14.16 17.55 3.93
N SER A 83 -13.41 16.72 3.20
CA SER A 83 -13.95 15.79 2.22
C SER A 83 -12.91 14.71 1.88
N GLU A 84 -13.34 13.51 1.52
CA GLU A 84 -12.44 12.44 1.06
C GLU A 84 -11.69 12.77 -0.25
N SER A 85 -12.00 13.91 -0.88
CA SER A 85 -11.32 14.46 -2.07
C SER A 85 -10.30 15.55 -1.75
N THR A 86 -10.06 15.81 -0.46
CA THR A 86 -9.04 16.72 0.03
C THR A 86 -7.65 16.39 -0.53
N ASN A 87 -6.80 17.40 -0.63
CA ASN A 87 -5.37 17.25 -0.92
C ASN A 87 -4.51 17.63 0.28
N ASP A 88 -5.13 17.80 1.46
CA ASP A 88 -4.40 17.98 2.72
C ASP A 88 -3.73 16.66 3.07
N LEU A 89 -2.41 16.67 3.12
CA LEU A 89 -1.61 15.47 3.32
C LEU A 89 -1.11 15.47 4.74
N ASP A 90 -1.69 14.60 5.55
CA ASP A 90 -1.48 14.61 6.99
C ASP A 90 -0.65 13.42 7.46
N GLY A 91 -0.50 12.40 6.62
CA GLY A 91 0.35 11.26 6.94
C GLY A 91 1.11 10.73 5.74
N ARG A 92 2.35 10.31 5.97
CA ARG A 92 3.16 9.65 4.95
C ARG A 92 4.00 8.53 5.53
N LYS A 93 4.01 7.40 4.82
CA LYS A 93 4.87 6.25 5.12
C LYS A 93 5.50 5.67 3.86
N ASP A 94 6.83 5.70 3.78
CA ASP A 94 7.58 4.97 2.77
C ASP A 94 8.07 3.61 3.33
N PHE A 95 8.14 2.58 2.47
CA PHE A 95 8.66 1.27 2.85
C PHE A 95 9.42 0.58 1.71
N SER A 96 10.31 -0.35 2.08
CA SER A 96 11.09 -1.14 1.13
C SER A 96 11.50 -2.48 1.71
N PHE A 97 11.36 -3.55 0.93
CA PHE A 97 11.81 -4.89 1.30
C PHE A 97 12.05 -5.78 0.07
N ILE A 98 12.63 -6.96 0.30
CA ILE A 98 12.94 -7.94 -0.75
C ILE A 98 11.98 -9.12 -0.67
N VAL A 99 11.47 -9.56 -1.82
CA VAL A 99 10.76 -10.83 -1.98
C VAL A 99 11.69 -11.79 -2.73
N PRO A 100 12.28 -12.78 -2.05
CA PRO A 100 13.22 -13.68 -2.67
C PRO A 100 12.61 -14.46 -3.84
N LYS A 101 13.44 -14.85 -4.81
CA LYS A 101 13.04 -15.65 -5.96
C LYS A 101 12.23 -16.89 -5.53
N GLY A 102 11.02 -17.04 -6.06
CA GLY A 102 10.17 -18.21 -5.83
C GLY A 102 9.53 -18.24 -4.45
N LYS A 103 9.55 -17.14 -3.71
CA LYS A 103 8.98 -17.03 -2.36
C LYS A 103 7.80 -16.06 -2.33
N THR A 104 7.11 -16.12 -1.20
CA THR A 104 6.08 -15.19 -0.77
C THR A 104 6.59 -14.43 0.43
N ALA A 105 6.31 -13.13 0.50
CA ALA A 105 6.54 -12.30 1.67
C ALA A 105 5.24 -11.65 2.10
N THR A 106 5.07 -11.47 3.41
CA THR A 106 3.99 -10.68 3.99
C THR A 106 4.61 -9.47 4.66
N ASN A 107 3.95 -8.32 4.52
CA ASN A 107 4.36 -7.07 5.13
C ASN A 107 3.14 -6.33 5.67
N SER A 108 3.30 -5.64 6.78
CA SER A 108 2.27 -4.79 7.36
C SER A 108 2.84 -3.38 7.55
N GLN A 109 2.05 -2.37 7.20
CA GLN A 109 2.41 -0.98 7.31
C GLN A 109 1.29 -0.21 8.01
N HIS A 110 1.68 0.85 8.69
CA HIS A 110 0.80 1.75 9.41
C HIS A 110 1.16 3.18 9.01
N VAL A 111 0.14 3.98 8.74
CA VAL A 111 0.26 5.43 8.55
C VAL A 111 -0.78 6.10 9.42
N ASP A 112 -0.33 7.01 10.26
CA ASP A 112 -1.10 7.87 11.14
C ASP A 112 -1.11 9.31 10.63
N ASN A 113 -2.12 10.08 11.04
CA ASN A 113 -2.11 11.54 10.93
C ASN A 113 -0.97 12.08 11.82
N GLN A 114 -0.09 12.87 11.22
CA GLN A 114 1.16 13.41 11.80
C GLN A 114 1.01 14.87 12.27
N ASP A 115 -0.10 15.52 11.94
CA ASP A 115 -0.38 16.93 12.26
C ASP A 115 -1.31 17.06 13.48
N GLU A 116 -2.39 16.29 13.51
CA GLU A 116 -3.48 16.41 14.49
C GLU A 116 -3.71 15.12 15.28
N GLY A 117 -3.31 13.97 14.71
CA GLY A 117 -3.35 12.64 15.33
C GLY A 117 -4.77 12.04 15.39
N GLY A 118 -4.85 10.79 15.84
CA GLY A 118 -6.13 10.06 15.95
C GLY A 118 -6.39 9.17 14.73
N ASP A 119 -6.36 9.76 13.55
CA ASP A 119 -6.70 9.09 12.29
C ASP A 119 -5.56 8.23 11.75
N PHE A 120 -5.91 7.06 11.20
CA PHE A 120 -4.90 6.15 10.66
C PHE A 120 -5.42 5.15 9.65
N ALA A 121 -4.48 4.54 8.93
CA ALA A 121 -4.71 3.37 8.10
C ALA A 121 -3.66 2.28 8.32
N ASP A 122 -4.13 1.04 8.44
CA ASP A 122 -3.32 -0.17 8.44
C ASP A 122 -3.41 -0.87 7.09
N VAL A 123 -2.26 -1.26 6.55
CA VAL A 123 -2.15 -2.00 5.29
C VAL A 123 -1.47 -3.33 5.53
N ARG A 124 -2.12 -4.41 5.12
CA ARG A 124 -1.56 -5.77 5.12
C ARG A 124 -1.40 -6.24 3.69
N MET A 125 -0.18 -6.62 3.30
CA MET A 125 0.12 -7.08 1.95
C MET A 125 0.81 -8.44 1.94
N THR A 126 0.41 -9.28 0.99
CA THR A 126 1.07 -10.54 0.65
C THR A 126 1.54 -10.47 -0.79
N ILE A 127 2.83 -10.67 -1.02
CA ILE A 127 3.46 -10.55 -2.34
C ILE A 127 4.15 -11.85 -2.70
N THR A 128 3.84 -12.38 -3.87
CA THR A 128 4.50 -13.56 -4.44
C THR A 128 5.46 -13.16 -5.56
N ASN A 129 6.58 -13.86 -5.67
CA ASN A 129 7.57 -13.69 -6.72
C ASN A 129 7.75 -15.02 -7.48
N GLN A 130 7.08 -15.18 -8.61
CA GLN A 130 7.09 -16.40 -9.43
C GLN A 130 7.85 -16.23 -10.75
N ILE A 131 8.26 -17.34 -11.35
CA ILE A 131 8.81 -17.32 -12.72
C ILE A 131 7.65 -17.18 -13.70
N VAL A 132 7.84 -16.42 -14.78
CA VAL A 132 6.95 -16.51 -15.95
C VAL A 132 7.39 -17.74 -16.75
N GLU A 133 6.49 -18.71 -16.92
CA GLU A 133 6.71 -19.89 -17.76
C GLU A 133 6.67 -19.55 -19.25
#